data_AF-A0A1I0V900-F1
#
_entry.id   AF-A0A1I0V900-F1
#
_cell.length_a   1.000
_cell.length_b   1.000
_cell.length_c   1.000
_cell.angle_alpha   90.00
_cell.angle_beta   90.00
_cell.angle_gamma   90.00
#
_symmetry.space_group_name_H-M   'P 1'
#
loop_
_entity.id
_entity.type
_entity.pdbx_description
1 polymer ?
#
loop_
_entity_poly.entity_id
_entity_poly.type
_entity_poly.pdbx_seq_one_letter_code
_entity_poly.pdbx_strand_id
1 'polypeptide(L)'
;MRKKLQDLKDLPPLEPGIDAVDNYWYLIMYLRDLIKASEIKAGLVLSFYGLLMNVFFQFYEHLIELAASDLLTYGFMGLWFVFSVISIYYSFRCFMPQIETNFDKSVFFFGNIISSYGPIKDYVKELEKVSTNRRPLFDQLGEQVFINAKITAEKFKNVNLSVRYLSFNIGLVFVFILYYAIKTAF
;
A
#
# COMPACT_ATOMS: atom_id res chain seq x y z
N MET A 1 24.85 -26.08 -3.76
CA MET A 1 23.69 -26.69 -3.05
C MET A 1 24.06 -27.28 -1.67
N ARG A 2 25.16 -28.06 -1.54
CA ARG A 2 25.60 -28.61 -0.23
C ARG A 2 25.92 -27.56 0.84
N LYS A 3 26.54 -26.42 0.47
CA LYS A 3 26.91 -25.34 1.41
C LYS A 3 25.69 -24.71 2.12
N LYS A 4 24.65 -24.31 1.36
CA LYS A 4 23.37 -23.80 1.89
C LYS A 4 22.65 -24.77 2.84
N LEU A 5 22.79 -26.09 2.62
CA LEU A 5 22.19 -27.12 3.48
C LEU A 5 22.95 -27.31 4.80
N GLN A 6 24.23 -26.93 4.81
CA GLN A 6 25.12 -26.99 5.96
C GLN A 6 24.90 -25.76 6.85
N ASP A 7 24.76 -24.58 6.24
CA ASP A 7 24.40 -23.33 6.94
C ASP A 7 23.05 -23.41 7.67
N LEU A 8 22.11 -24.25 7.19
CA LEU A 8 20.82 -24.53 7.85
C LEU A 8 20.93 -25.43 9.09
N LYS A 9 21.99 -26.23 9.21
CA LYS A 9 22.24 -27.10 10.37
C LYS A 9 22.91 -26.37 11.52
N ASP A 10 23.57 -25.25 11.23
CA ASP A 10 24.30 -24.42 12.19
C ASP A 10 23.41 -23.32 12.79
N LEU A 11 22.11 -23.32 12.48
CA LEU A 11 21.15 -22.43 13.12
C LEU A 11 21.03 -22.79 14.60
N PRO A 12 21.10 -21.80 15.52
CA PRO A 12 20.89 -22.05 16.93
C PRO A 12 19.52 -22.71 17.13
N PRO A 13 19.40 -23.65 18.09
CA PRO A 13 18.10 -24.21 18.44
C PRO A 13 17.16 -23.06 18.81
N LEU A 14 15.94 -23.09 18.25
CA LEU A 14 14.91 -22.09 18.55
C LEU A 14 14.75 -21.95 20.07
N GLU A 15 14.83 -20.72 20.56
CA GLU A 15 14.66 -20.42 21.98
C GLU A 15 13.32 -20.99 22.47
N PRO A 16 13.30 -21.70 23.60
CA PRO A 16 12.09 -22.30 24.12
C PRO A 16 11.17 -21.19 24.63
N GLY A 17 10.13 -20.89 23.86
CA GLY A 17 9.12 -19.88 24.22
C GLY A 17 8.25 -19.42 23.06
N ILE A 18 8.73 -19.52 21.81
CA ILE A 18 7.95 -19.17 20.61
C ILE A 18 8.12 -20.27 19.57
N ASP A 19 7.02 -20.91 19.14
CA ASP A 19 7.07 -21.86 18.03
C ASP A 19 7.54 -21.10 16.78
N ALA A 20 8.45 -21.70 16.00
CA ALA A 20 8.87 -21.11 14.74
C ALA A 20 7.67 -20.80 13.84
N VAL A 21 6.63 -21.64 13.84
CA VAL A 21 5.39 -21.40 13.09
C VAL A 21 4.71 -20.11 13.55
N ASP A 22 4.66 -19.86 14.86
CA ASP A 22 4.10 -18.63 15.42
C ASP A 22 4.86 -17.40 14.91
N ASN A 23 6.19 -17.45 14.84
CA ASN A 23 6.99 -16.34 14.31
C ASN A 23 6.61 -15.96 12.86
N TYR A 24 6.44 -16.96 11.98
CA TYR A 24 5.99 -16.69 10.61
C TYR A 24 4.59 -16.10 10.59
N TRP A 25 3.68 -16.63 11.41
CA TRP A 25 2.32 -16.15 11.50
C TRP A 25 2.25 -14.70 12.01
N TYR A 26 3.00 -14.37 13.06
CA TYR A 26 3.13 -13.00 13.57
C TYR A 26 3.64 -12.05 12.49
N LEU A 27 4.63 -12.45 11.70
CA LEU A 27 5.15 -11.64 10.61
C LEU A 27 4.11 -11.40 9.51
N ILE A 28 3.34 -12.43 9.12
CA ILE A 28 2.24 -12.29 8.17
C ILE A 28 1.17 -11.34 8.73
N MET A 29 0.80 -11.45 10.01
CA MET A 29 -0.16 -10.56 10.66
C MET A 29 0.34 -9.11 10.70
N TYR A 30 1.61 -8.90 11.04
CA TYR A 30 2.25 -7.59 11.03
C TYR A 30 2.19 -6.94 9.63
N LEU A 31 2.56 -7.70 8.58
CA LEU A 31 2.51 -7.22 7.20
C LEU A 31 1.08 -6.89 6.75
N ARG A 32 0.10 -7.72 7.11
CA ARG A 32 -1.33 -7.44 6.87
C ARG A 32 -1.77 -6.13 7.53
N ASP A 33 -1.35 -5.88 8.76
CA ASP A 33 -1.74 -4.68 9.50
C ASP A 33 -1.08 -3.42 8.91
N LEU A 34 0.16 -3.54 8.42
CA LEU A 34 0.81 -2.51 7.61
C LEU A 34 0.04 -2.22 6.32
N ILE A 35 -0.38 -3.25 5.58
CA ILE A 35 -1.21 -3.09 4.36
C ILE A 35 -2.49 -2.30 4.69
N LYS A 36 -3.23 -2.71 5.72
CA LYS A 36 -4.45 -2.02 6.16
C LYS A 36 -4.18 -0.57 6.53
N ALA A 37 -3.10 -0.30 7.27
CA ALA A 37 -2.73 1.06 7.66
C ALA A 37 -2.43 1.94 6.42
N SER A 38 -1.79 1.39 5.39
CA SER A 38 -1.53 2.11 4.13
C SER A 38 -2.82 2.45 3.37
N GLU A 39 -3.77 1.53 3.31
CA GLU A 39 -5.08 1.75 2.68
C GLU A 39 -5.92 2.77 3.44
N ILE A 40 -5.92 2.73 4.77
CA ILE A 40 -6.59 3.73 5.61
C ILE A 40 -6.01 5.12 5.35
N LYS A 41 -4.68 5.25 5.32
CA LYS A 41 -4.02 6.53 5.01
C LYS A 41 -4.38 7.05 3.62
N ALA A 42 -4.37 6.19 2.61
CA ALA A 42 -4.79 6.56 1.25
C ALA A 42 -6.26 7.01 1.21
N GLY A 43 -7.13 6.36 2.00
CA GLY A 43 -8.54 6.73 2.14
C GLY A 43 -8.72 8.11 2.75
N LEU A 44 -7.97 8.42 3.81
CA LEU A 44 -7.96 9.75 4.42
C LEU A 44 -7.53 10.84 3.43
N VAL A 45 -6.53 10.56 2.59
CA VAL A 45 -6.11 11.49 1.53
C VAL A 45 -7.24 11.72 0.52
N LEU A 46 -7.93 10.66 0.07
CA LEU A 46 -9.08 10.81 -0.84
C LEU A 46 -10.22 11.59 -0.20
N SER A 47 -10.54 11.33 1.07
CA SER A 47 -11.57 12.09 1.80
C SER A 47 -11.21 13.57 1.90
N PHE A 48 -9.95 13.89 2.15
CA PHE A 48 -9.46 15.26 2.17
C PHE A 48 -9.62 15.94 0.80
N TYR A 49 -9.27 15.26 -0.30
CA TYR A 49 -9.52 15.80 -1.64
C TYR A 49 -11.02 15.92 -1.96
N GLY A 50 -11.87 15.03 -1.45
CA GLY A 50 -13.32 15.18 -1.56
C GLY A 50 -13.79 16.49 -0.94
N LEU A 51 -13.27 16.85 0.24
CA LEU A 51 -13.54 18.13 0.89
C LEU A 51 -12.97 19.31 0.10
N LEU A 52 -11.71 19.24 -0.35
CA LEU A 52 -11.10 20.31 -1.16
C LEU A 52 -11.85 20.56 -2.48
N MET A 53 -12.25 19.49 -3.18
CA MET A 53 -13.00 19.60 -4.42
C MET A 53 -14.38 20.21 -4.17
N ASN A 54 -15.04 19.89 -3.05
CA ASN A 54 -16.30 20.52 -2.68
C ASN A 54 -16.15 22.04 -2.51
N VAL A 55 -15.13 22.47 -1.75
CA VAL A 55 -14.81 23.90 -1.59
C VAL A 55 -14.49 24.54 -2.95
N PHE A 56 -13.68 23.89 -3.77
CA PHE A 56 -13.35 24.37 -5.12
C PHE A 56 -14.61 24.60 -5.96
N PHE A 57 -15.54 23.64 -5.99
CA PHE A 57 -16.79 23.77 -6.74
C PHE A 57 -17.71 24.88 -6.21
N GLN A 58 -17.63 25.26 -4.93
CA GLN A 58 -18.38 26.41 -4.42
C GLN A 58 -17.83 27.75 -4.92
N PHE A 59 -16.53 27.82 -5.19
CA PHE A 59 -15.84 29.08 -5.54
C PHE A 59 -15.30 29.10 -6.98
N TYR A 60 -15.68 28.14 -7.83
CA TYR A 60 -15.03 27.92 -9.12
C TYR A 60 -15.15 29.12 -10.08
N GLU A 61 -16.31 29.80 -10.13
CA GLU A 61 -16.52 30.97 -10.98
C GLU A 61 -15.56 32.10 -10.62
N HIS A 62 -15.49 32.43 -9.33
CA HIS A 62 -14.58 33.45 -8.82
C HIS A 62 -13.11 33.08 -9.06
N LEU A 63 -12.74 31.81 -8.87
CA LEU A 63 -11.37 31.34 -9.13
C LEU A 63 -11.00 31.43 -10.61
N ILE A 64 -11.92 31.12 -11.51
CA ILE A 64 -11.70 31.22 -12.97
C ILE A 64 -11.58 32.68 -13.41
N GLU A 65 -12.42 33.58 -12.90
CA GLU A 65 -12.33 35.01 -13.18
C GLU A 65 -10.97 35.57 -12.71
N LEU A 66 -10.54 35.19 -11.51
CA LEU A 66 -9.25 35.60 -10.95
C LEU A 66 -8.08 35.08 -11.79
N ALA A 67 -8.17 33.84 -12.28
CA ALA A 67 -7.17 33.23 -13.15
C ALA A 67 -7.14 33.85 -14.55
N ALA A 68 -8.28 34.28 -15.08
CA ALA A 68 -8.34 34.98 -16.37
C ALA A 68 -7.64 36.34 -16.32
N SER A 69 -7.63 36.99 -15.14
CA SER A 69 -7.00 38.29 -14.93
C SER A 69 -5.49 38.24 -14.72
N ASP A 70 -4.95 37.09 -14.29
CA ASP A 70 -3.55 36.97 -13.83
C ASP A 70 -2.95 35.63 -14.25
N LEU A 71 -1.96 35.69 -15.15
CA LEU A 71 -1.23 34.53 -15.65
C LEU A 71 -0.58 33.71 -14.52
N LEU A 72 -0.11 34.37 -13.45
CA LEU A 72 0.49 33.66 -12.32
C LEU A 72 -0.56 32.83 -11.58
N THR A 73 -1.75 33.38 -11.34
CA THR A 73 -2.89 32.67 -10.73
C THR A 73 -3.31 31.47 -11.58
N TYR A 74 -3.38 31.63 -12.91
CA TYR A 74 -3.65 30.52 -13.82
C TYR A 74 -2.60 29.40 -13.70
N GLY A 75 -1.32 29.77 -13.63
CA GLY A 75 -0.22 28.83 -13.40
C GLY A 75 -0.33 28.09 -12.05
N PHE A 76 -0.66 28.81 -10.97
CA PHE A 76 -0.88 28.20 -9.65
C PHE A 76 -2.01 27.18 -9.67
N MET A 77 -3.15 27.50 -10.31
CA MET A 77 -4.29 26.58 -10.41
C MET A 77 -3.96 25.34 -11.23
N GLY A 78 -3.26 25.50 -12.35
CA GLY A 78 -2.81 24.36 -13.16
C GLY A 78 -1.87 23.43 -12.39
N LEU A 79 -0.88 24.00 -11.69
CA LEU A 79 0.06 23.22 -10.88
C LEU A 79 -0.63 22.52 -9.70
N TRP A 80 -1.55 23.22 -9.03
CA TRP A 80 -2.37 22.67 -7.95
C TRP A 80 -3.17 21.46 -8.45
N PHE A 81 -3.85 21.60 -9.58
CA PHE A 81 -4.63 20.52 -10.19
C PHE A 81 -3.76 19.31 -10.54
N VAL A 82 -2.58 19.52 -11.14
CA VAL A 82 -1.63 18.45 -11.47
C VAL A 82 -1.20 17.69 -10.21
N PHE A 83 -0.85 18.39 -9.12
CA PHE A 83 -0.49 17.73 -7.85
C PHE A 83 -1.68 16.98 -7.23
N SER A 84 -2.89 17.53 -7.29
CA SER A 84 -4.11 16.84 -6.84
C SER A 84 -4.31 15.53 -7.59
N VAL A 85 -4.25 15.56 -8.94
CA VAL A 85 -4.44 14.37 -9.78
C VAL A 85 -3.38 13.31 -9.50
N ILE A 86 -2.10 13.69 -9.40
CA ILE A 86 -1.02 12.74 -9.09
C ILE A 86 -1.22 12.11 -7.71
N SER A 87 -1.58 12.91 -6.70
CA SER A 87 -1.84 12.42 -5.34
C SER A 87 -2.99 11.41 -5.32
N ILE A 88 -4.12 11.76 -5.95
CA ILE A 88 -5.30 10.91 -6.06
C ILE A 88 -4.97 9.60 -6.80
N TYR A 89 -4.21 9.68 -7.90
CA TYR A 89 -3.77 8.51 -8.66
C TYR A 89 -3.01 7.51 -7.77
N TYR A 90 -2.05 7.98 -6.98
CA TYR A 90 -1.29 7.14 -6.07
C TYR A 90 -2.14 6.60 -4.91
N SER A 91 -3.14 7.35 -4.44
CA SER A 91 -4.11 6.82 -3.48
C SER A 91 -4.92 5.65 -4.04
N PHE A 92 -5.43 5.77 -5.28
CA PHE A 92 -6.15 4.66 -5.93
C PHE A 92 -5.26 3.43 -6.15
N ARG A 93 -4.01 3.63 -6.58
CA ARG A 93 -3.02 2.55 -6.71
C ARG A 93 -2.76 1.82 -5.38
N CYS A 94 -2.92 2.48 -4.24
CA CYS A 94 -2.81 1.85 -2.93
C CYS A 94 -3.98 0.89 -2.64
N PHE A 95 -5.18 1.15 -3.18
CA PHE A 95 -6.35 0.28 -3.00
C PHE A 95 -6.40 -0.90 -3.96
N MET A 96 -5.80 -0.77 -5.14
CA MET A 96 -5.84 -1.83 -6.14
C MET A 96 -5.28 -3.15 -5.56
N PRO A 97 -6.00 -4.27 -5.71
CA PRO A 97 -5.52 -5.56 -5.24
C PRO A 97 -4.28 -5.95 -6.04
N GLN A 98 -3.21 -6.26 -5.33
CA GLN A 98 -1.97 -6.76 -5.92
C GLN A 98 -1.90 -8.26 -5.67
N ILE A 99 -2.11 -9.04 -6.71
CA ILE A 99 -2.07 -10.51 -6.64
C ILE A 99 -0.81 -10.94 -7.37
N GLU A 100 0.13 -11.51 -6.63
CA GLU A 100 1.30 -12.14 -7.21
C GLU A 100 1.04 -13.65 -7.28
N THR A 101 1.06 -14.19 -8.49
CA THR A 101 0.75 -15.61 -8.76
C THR A 101 1.96 -16.43 -9.18
N ASN A 102 3.15 -15.81 -9.27
CA ASN A 102 4.35 -16.45 -9.77
C ASN A 102 5.11 -17.20 -8.67
N PHE A 103 4.45 -18.17 -8.05
CA PHE A 103 5.04 -19.06 -7.04
C PHE A 103 4.43 -20.46 -7.12
N ASP A 104 5.07 -21.39 -6.43
CA ASP A 104 4.56 -22.75 -6.30
C ASP A 104 3.20 -22.77 -5.61
N LYS A 105 2.43 -23.85 -5.89
CA LYS A 105 1.12 -24.04 -5.29
C LYS A 105 1.26 -24.18 -3.78
N SER A 106 0.71 -23.21 -3.07
CA SER A 106 0.68 -23.14 -1.61
C SER A 106 -0.70 -23.47 -1.06
N VAL A 107 -0.79 -24.26 0.03
CA VAL A 107 -2.06 -24.56 0.73
C VAL A 107 -2.54 -23.36 1.56
N PHE A 108 -1.68 -22.37 1.79
CA PHE A 108 -2.02 -21.14 2.52
C PHE A 108 -2.45 -19.99 1.62
N PHE A 109 -2.15 -20.04 0.31
CA PHE A 109 -2.53 -18.99 -0.62
C PHE A 109 -3.99 -19.14 -1.07
N PHE A 110 -4.83 -18.14 -0.76
CA PHE A 110 -6.27 -18.19 -1.02
C PHE A 110 -6.62 -18.53 -2.48
N GLY A 111 -5.87 -18.01 -3.46
CA GLY A 111 -6.11 -18.30 -4.87
C GLY A 111 -5.86 -19.76 -5.23
N ASN A 112 -4.88 -20.40 -4.59
CA ASN A 112 -4.53 -21.81 -4.82
C ASN A 112 -5.50 -22.75 -4.10
N ILE A 113 -5.98 -22.38 -2.90
CA ILE A 113 -6.99 -23.17 -2.16
C ILE A 113 -8.18 -23.52 -3.06
N ILE A 114 -8.65 -22.55 -3.85
CA ILE A 114 -9.81 -22.73 -4.73
C ILE A 114 -9.43 -23.32 -6.10
N SER A 115 -8.30 -22.92 -6.68
CA SER A 115 -7.96 -23.26 -8.08
C SER A 115 -7.14 -24.53 -8.26
N SER A 116 -6.45 -25.01 -7.22
CA SER A 116 -5.33 -25.95 -7.38
C SER A 116 -5.46 -27.30 -6.70
N TYR A 117 -6.41 -27.47 -5.75
CA TYR A 117 -6.51 -28.68 -4.91
C TYR A 117 -7.79 -29.51 -5.09
N GLY A 118 -8.66 -29.13 -6.03
CA GLY A 118 -9.87 -29.92 -6.33
C GLY A 118 -10.93 -29.87 -5.21
N PRO A 119 -11.65 -30.98 -4.95
CA PRO A 119 -12.66 -31.04 -3.90
C PRO A 119 -12.10 -30.74 -2.50
N ILE A 120 -12.98 -30.25 -1.61
CA ILE A 120 -12.61 -29.90 -0.22
C ILE A 120 -11.85 -31.00 0.52
N LYS A 121 -12.19 -32.28 0.30
CA LYS A 121 -11.54 -33.41 0.96
C LYS A 121 -10.07 -33.58 0.54
N ASP A 122 -9.74 -33.25 -0.70
CA ASP A 122 -8.38 -33.39 -1.22
C ASP A 122 -7.51 -32.22 -0.74
N TYR A 123 -8.07 -31.01 -0.67
CA TYR A 123 -7.42 -29.88 -0.02
C TYR A 123 -7.10 -30.17 1.45
N VAL A 124 -8.05 -30.72 2.23
CA VAL A 124 -7.83 -31.04 3.65
C VAL A 124 -6.67 -32.03 3.83
N LYS A 125 -6.57 -33.06 2.97
CA LYS A 125 -5.47 -34.03 3.00
C LYS A 125 -4.12 -33.38 2.69
N GLU A 126 -4.05 -32.52 1.67
CA GLU A 126 -2.81 -31.82 1.34
C GLU A 126 -2.42 -30.81 2.44
N LEU A 127 -3.39 -30.12 3.04
CA LEU A 127 -3.15 -29.24 4.19
C LEU A 127 -2.56 -30.00 5.38
N GLU A 128 -3.14 -31.15 5.74
CA GLU A 128 -2.63 -32.01 6.83
C GLU A 128 -1.21 -32.51 6.55
N LYS A 129 -0.97 -32.96 5.32
CA LYS A 129 0.34 -33.41 4.85
C LYS A 129 1.38 -32.30 4.90
N VAL A 130 1.07 -31.08 4.45
CA VAL A 130 2.00 -29.94 4.56
C VAL A 130 2.23 -29.57 6.02
N SER A 131 1.17 -29.49 6.82
CA SER A 131 1.24 -29.03 8.23
C SER A 131 2.02 -30.00 9.13
N THR A 132 2.00 -31.30 8.83
CA THR A 132 2.75 -32.31 9.60
C THR A 132 4.22 -32.39 9.20
N ASN A 133 4.58 -31.86 8.02
CA ASN A 133 5.95 -31.90 7.51
C ASN A 133 6.64 -30.54 7.68
N ARG A 134 7.64 -30.48 8.57
CA ARG A 134 8.36 -29.26 8.94
C ARG A 134 8.83 -28.41 7.74
N ARG A 135 9.49 -29.04 6.76
CA ARG A 135 10.11 -28.35 5.62
C ARG A 135 9.09 -27.70 4.68
N PRO A 136 8.12 -28.43 4.09
CA PRO A 136 7.12 -27.81 3.22
C PRO A 136 6.25 -26.79 3.95
N LEU A 137 6.00 -26.97 5.27
CA LEU A 137 5.32 -25.98 6.08
C LEU A 137 6.08 -24.64 6.09
N PHE A 138 7.36 -24.65 6.48
CA PHE A 138 8.15 -23.43 6.56
C PHE A 138 8.44 -22.81 5.19
N ASP A 139 8.63 -23.63 4.15
CA ASP A 139 8.83 -23.14 2.79
C ASP A 139 7.61 -22.32 2.34
N GLN A 140 6.39 -22.86 2.50
CA GLN A 140 5.17 -22.15 2.10
C GLN A 140 4.81 -20.95 3.00
N LEU A 141 5.10 -21.02 4.31
CA LEU A 141 4.94 -19.86 5.20
C LEU A 141 5.92 -18.74 4.83
N GLY A 142 7.16 -19.08 4.50
CA GLY A 142 8.17 -18.13 4.02
C GLY A 142 7.78 -17.46 2.71
N GLU A 143 7.19 -18.22 1.78
CA GLU A 143 6.61 -17.66 0.55
C GLU A 143 5.50 -16.66 0.87
N GLN A 144 4.57 -16.99 1.78
CA GLN A 144 3.51 -16.05 2.18
C GLN A 144 4.07 -14.77 2.80
N VAL A 145 5.10 -14.87 3.64
CA VAL A 145 5.81 -13.70 4.19
C VAL A 145 6.38 -12.84 3.06
N PHE A 146 7.11 -13.44 2.12
CA PHE A 146 7.74 -12.71 1.02
C PHE A 146 6.71 -12.00 0.13
N ILE A 147 5.62 -12.67 -0.21
CA ILE A 147 4.52 -12.12 -1.02
C ILE A 147 3.88 -10.92 -0.31
N ASN A 148 3.49 -11.09 0.96
CA ASN A 148 2.88 -10.02 1.73
C ASN A 148 3.85 -8.85 1.93
N ALA A 149 5.15 -9.11 2.09
CA ALA A 149 6.17 -8.06 2.18
C ALA A 149 6.28 -7.24 0.88
N LYS A 150 6.25 -7.91 -0.28
CA LYS A 150 6.26 -7.24 -1.60
C LYS A 150 5.04 -6.34 -1.77
N ILE A 151 3.85 -6.84 -1.45
CA ILE A 151 2.60 -6.06 -1.50
C ILE A 151 2.67 -4.85 -0.55
N THR A 152 3.16 -5.09 0.67
CA THR A 152 3.34 -4.04 1.67
C THR A 152 4.26 -2.94 1.14
N ALA A 153 5.43 -3.29 0.60
CA ALA A 153 6.40 -2.32 0.08
C ALA A 153 5.81 -1.43 -1.03
N GLU A 154 5.10 -2.03 -1.99
CA GLU A 154 4.51 -1.29 -3.10
C GLU A 154 3.34 -0.39 -2.63
N LYS A 155 2.51 -0.85 -1.69
CA LYS A 155 1.45 -0.01 -1.08
C LYS A 155 2.03 1.15 -0.27
N PHE A 156 3.07 0.92 0.53
CA PHE A 156 3.76 1.98 1.28
C PHE A 156 4.40 3.01 0.35
N LYS A 157 5.01 2.58 -0.75
CA LYS A 157 5.53 3.47 -1.78
C LYS A 157 4.44 4.37 -2.36
N ASN A 158 3.30 3.78 -2.74
CA ASN A 158 2.18 4.53 -3.32
C ASN A 158 1.57 5.51 -2.31
N VAL A 159 1.27 5.08 -1.07
CA VAL A 159 0.69 5.99 -0.07
C VAL A 159 1.63 7.13 0.31
N ASN A 160 2.95 6.87 0.40
CA ASN A 160 3.92 7.91 0.69
C ASN A 160 4.01 8.94 -0.44
N LEU A 161 3.96 8.50 -1.71
CA LEU A 161 3.89 9.41 -2.85
C LEU A 161 2.62 10.24 -2.82
N SER A 162 1.47 9.61 -2.56
CA SER A 162 0.19 10.30 -2.42
C SER A 162 0.24 11.40 -1.35
N VAL A 163 0.69 11.07 -0.13
CA VAL A 163 0.84 12.02 0.98
C VAL A 163 1.85 13.13 0.67
N ARG A 164 2.93 12.82 -0.05
CA ARG A 164 3.93 13.82 -0.47
C ARG A 164 3.32 14.86 -1.41
N TYR A 165 2.57 14.42 -2.43
CA TYR A 165 1.90 15.34 -3.34
C TYR A 165 0.79 16.13 -2.66
N LEU A 166 0.07 15.51 -1.71
CA LEU A 166 -0.86 16.24 -0.83
C LEU A 166 -0.14 17.35 -0.05
N SER A 167 1.02 17.07 0.51
CA SER A 167 1.81 18.05 1.26
C SER A 167 2.26 19.21 0.36
N PHE A 168 2.68 18.92 -0.87
CA PHE A 168 2.97 19.97 -1.86
C PHE A 168 1.72 20.78 -2.24
N ASN A 169 0.59 20.12 -2.38
CA ASN A 169 -0.68 20.76 -2.70
C ASN A 169 -1.10 21.76 -1.60
N ILE A 170 -1.05 21.33 -0.34
CA ILE A 170 -1.32 22.20 0.83
C ILE A 170 -0.33 23.37 0.89
N GLY A 171 0.97 23.09 0.70
CA GLY A 171 1.99 24.15 0.66
C GLY A 171 1.73 25.17 -0.45
N LEU A 172 1.30 24.71 -1.62
CA LEU A 172 0.97 25.57 -2.75
C LEU A 172 -0.22 26.49 -2.45
N VAL A 173 -1.24 25.99 -1.74
CA VAL A 173 -2.38 26.80 -1.29
C VAL A 173 -1.91 27.92 -0.34
N PHE A 174 -1.03 27.63 0.62
CA PHE A 174 -0.48 28.66 1.51
C PHE A 174 0.31 29.73 0.76
N VAL A 175 1.15 29.32 -0.21
CA VAL A 175 1.88 30.26 -1.06
C VAL A 175 0.92 31.13 -1.88
N PHE A 176 -0.14 30.53 -2.43
CA PHE A 176 -1.14 31.26 -3.20
C PHE A 176 -1.89 32.30 -2.35
N ILE A 177 -2.28 31.94 -1.12
CA ILE A 177 -2.93 32.87 -0.19
C ILE A 177 -1.99 34.03 0.16
N LEU A 178 -0.72 33.76 0.46
CA LEU A 178 0.28 34.79 0.75
C LEU A 178 0.51 35.72 -0.44
N TYR A 179 0.65 35.15 -1.65
CA TYR A 179 0.78 35.93 -2.88
C TYR A 179 -0.40 36.89 -3.05
N TYR A 180 -1.63 36.40 -2.90
CA TYR A 180 -2.81 37.21 -3.08
C TYR A 180 -2.99 38.26 -1.96
N ALA A 181 -2.64 37.92 -0.72
CA ALA A 181 -2.66 38.86 0.40
C ALA A 181 -1.70 40.03 0.18
N ILE A 182 -0.47 39.75 -0.29
CA ILE A 182 0.52 40.79 -0.62
C ILE A 182 0.03 41.63 -1.80
N LYS A 183 -0.46 41.00 -2.87
CA LYS A 183 -0.97 41.69 -4.06
C LYS A 183 -2.18 42.60 -3.76
N THR A 184 -2.96 42.28 -2.73
CA THR A 184 -4.12 43.10 -2.34
C THR A 184 -3.74 44.22 -1.35
N ALA A 185 -2.65 44.05 -0.62
CA ALA A 185 -2.17 45.02 0.37
C ALA A 185 -1.37 46.20 -0.23
N PHE A 186 -0.88 46.06 -1.47
CA PHE A 186 -0.08 47.04 -2.20
C PHE A 186 -0.66 47.28 -3.59
#